data_AF-M2M5H9-F1
#
_entry.id   AF-M2M5H9-F1
#
_cell.length_a   1.000
_cell.length_b   1.000
_cell.length_c   1.000
_cell.angle_alpha   90.00
_cell.angle_beta   90.00
_cell.angle_gamma   90.00
#
_symmetry.space_group_name_H-M   'P 1'
#
loop_
_entity.id
_entity.type
_entity.pdbx_description
1 polymer ?
#
loop_
_entity_poly.entity_id
_entity_poly.type
_entity_poly.pdbx_seq_one_letter_code
_entity_poly.pdbx_strand_id
1 'polypeptide(L)'
;MEAFSARCNHLARPSAFNTTLAAVLVAGILFSYLPQHIKIIRQRTSEGLSHWWVLLGALSSITALGNIVTLPASRADVACCKEISGGACAAALLGVAQIGIQWMCFMFIVMLFLIFFPAKQEQDSRSPTAPHRRDAILVGSATLLALLVTGIVSLALVAAYPQRTQAWADVLGSISGVLAMIQYVPQIYHTYRLSDIKSLSIATMLIQAPGAFLFAFSLWQRVGWEGWSTWLVYVVTGLLQGVLLGLAVYFHVTNRKARKAHDDDGFFSATVDDVDGAAVGAEDVDERTALLSNGRKGSTKSRPITSTQRSDASQRQLGMLYAATPPEHDSDRSSSGRGP
;
A
#
# COMPACT_ATOMS: atom_id res chain seq x y z
N MET A 1 9.69 12.58 -43.79
CA MET A 1 8.99 11.29 -43.95
C MET A 1 9.89 10.09 -43.65
N GLU A 2 11.16 10.08 -44.09
CA GLU A 2 12.05 8.92 -43.87
C GLU A 2 12.32 8.56 -42.38
N ALA A 3 12.54 9.54 -41.50
CA ALA A 3 12.77 9.27 -40.07
C ALA A 3 11.54 8.68 -39.33
N PHE A 4 10.32 9.07 -39.75
CA PHE A 4 9.07 8.53 -39.19
C PHE A 4 8.87 7.07 -39.62
N SER A 5 9.13 6.78 -40.91
CA SER A 5 9.17 5.41 -41.46
C SER A 5 10.17 4.52 -40.71
N ALA A 6 11.39 5.02 -40.43
CA ALA A 6 12.40 4.25 -39.70
C ALA A 6 11.95 3.88 -38.27
N ARG A 7 11.31 4.81 -37.53
CA ARG A 7 10.77 4.52 -36.20
C ARG A 7 9.62 3.51 -36.25
N CYS A 8 8.66 3.68 -37.15
CA CYS A 8 7.55 2.73 -37.28
C CYS A 8 8.03 1.34 -37.72
N ASN A 9 9.06 1.26 -38.59
CA ASN A 9 9.69 -0.01 -39.00
C ASN A 9 10.39 -0.72 -37.84
N HIS A 10 11.04 0.03 -36.93
CA HIS A 10 11.60 -0.55 -35.71
C HIS A 10 10.50 -1.09 -34.79
N LEU A 11 9.39 -0.34 -34.62
CA LEU A 11 8.24 -0.78 -33.83
C LEU A 11 7.51 -2.00 -34.43
N ALA A 12 7.57 -2.18 -35.76
CA ALA A 12 6.97 -3.32 -36.43
C ALA A 12 7.65 -4.66 -36.09
N ARG A 13 8.87 -4.64 -35.50
CA ARG A 13 9.64 -5.82 -35.09
C ARG A 13 9.92 -5.78 -33.58
N PRO A 14 8.91 -6.05 -32.74
CA PRO A 14 9.09 -6.00 -31.30
C PRO A 14 10.06 -7.07 -30.81
N SER A 15 10.95 -6.69 -29.90
CA SER A 15 11.84 -7.67 -29.25
C SER A 15 11.02 -8.58 -28.32
N ALA A 16 11.22 -9.89 -28.44
CA ALA A 16 10.53 -10.88 -27.60
C ALA A 16 10.80 -10.65 -26.10
N PHE A 17 12.03 -10.30 -25.74
CA PHE A 17 12.42 -10.03 -24.35
C PHE A 17 11.64 -8.86 -23.74
N ASN A 18 11.67 -7.65 -24.34
CA ASN A 18 10.98 -6.48 -23.78
C ASN A 18 9.47 -6.70 -23.71
N THR A 19 8.90 -7.36 -24.72
CA THR A 19 7.46 -7.66 -24.77
C THR A 19 7.07 -8.63 -23.66
N THR A 20 7.86 -9.71 -23.47
CA THR A 20 7.62 -10.70 -22.41
C THR A 20 7.77 -10.06 -21.03
N LEU A 21 8.83 -9.28 -20.82
CA LEU A 21 9.08 -8.58 -19.57
C LEU A 21 7.91 -7.64 -19.22
N ALA A 22 7.50 -6.77 -20.14
CA ALA A 22 6.37 -5.87 -19.92
C ALA A 22 5.04 -6.62 -19.70
N ALA A 23 4.79 -7.72 -20.41
CA ALA A 23 3.59 -8.54 -20.21
C ALA A 23 3.54 -9.17 -18.81
N VAL A 24 4.67 -9.73 -18.35
CA VAL A 24 4.80 -10.30 -16.99
C VAL A 24 4.59 -9.22 -15.94
N LEU A 25 5.14 -8.02 -16.13
CA LEU A 25 4.97 -6.91 -15.19
C LEU A 25 3.52 -6.42 -15.14
N VAL A 26 2.82 -6.33 -16.28
CA VAL A 26 1.38 -6.02 -16.31
C VAL A 26 0.58 -7.05 -15.52
N ALA A 27 0.84 -8.34 -15.71
CA ALA A 27 0.19 -9.39 -14.92
C ALA A 27 0.52 -9.23 -13.42
N GLY A 28 1.79 -8.98 -13.09
CA GLY A 28 2.24 -8.75 -11.73
C GLY A 28 1.54 -7.58 -11.03
N ILE A 29 1.26 -6.48 -11.76
CA ILE A 29 0.48 -5.34 -11.26
C ILE A 29 -0.93 -5.80 -10.85
N LEU A 30 -1.64 -6.50 -11.74
CA LEU A 30 -3.00 -6.95 -11.46
C LEU A 30 -3.05 -7.88 -10.24
N PHE A 31 -2.13 -8.85 -10.17
CA PHE A 31 -2.02 -9.76 -9.02
C PHE A 31 -1.67 -9.03 -7.72
N SER A 32 -0.86 -7.97 -7.78
CA SER A 32 -0.44 -7.21 -6.59
C SER A 32 -1.58 -6.37 -6.01
N TYR A 33 -2.46 -5.83 -6.85
CA TYR A 33 -3.57 -4.98 -6.41
C TYR A 33 -4.78 -5.78 -5.92
N LEU A 34 -4.99 -6.98 -6.47
CA LEU A 34 -6.16 -7.79 -6.20
C LEU A 34 -6.40 -8.08 -4.70
N PRO A 35 -5.41 -8.46 -3.87
CA PRO A 35 -5.62 -8.69 -2.44
C PRO A 35 -6.14 -7.45 -1.72
N GLN A 36 -5.67 -6.25 -2.11
CA GLN A 36 -6.09 -5.00 -1.49
C GLN A 36 -7.53 -4.64 -1.88
N HIS A 37 -7.90 -4.82 -3.15
CA HIS A 37 -9.28 -4.65 -3.61
C HIS A 37 -10.23 -5.60 -2.88
N ILE A 38 -9.88 -6.89 -2.81
CA ILE A 38 -10.68 -7.91 -2.11
C ILE A 38 -10.84 -7.54 -0.63
N LYS A 39 -9.76 -7.10 0.04
CA LYS A 39 -9.80 -6.73 1.46
C LYS A 39 -10.80 -5.60 1.73
N ILE A 40 -10.72 -4.51 0.96
CA ILE A 40 -11.62 -3.35 1.13
C ILE A 40 -13.07 -3.75 0.85
N ILE A 41 -13.32 -4.48 -0.23
CA ILE A 41 -14.68 -4.92 -0.62
C ILE A 41 -15.29 -5.86 0.44
N ARG A 42 -14.50 -6.79 0.98
CA ARG A 42 -14.96 -7.74 2.02
C ARG A 42 -15.20 -7.07 3.35
N GLN A 43 -14.36 -6.11 3.73
CA GLN A 43 -14.48 -5.40 5.01
C GLN A 43 -15.58 -4.34 4.98
N ARG A 44 -15.93 -3.82 3.78
CA ARG A 44 -16.91 -2.73 3.59
C ARG A 44 -16.64 -1.50 4.47
N THR A 45 -15.37 -1.29 4.81
CA THR A 45 -14.91 -0.13 5.55
C THR A 45 -13.51 0.22 5.05
N SER A 46 -13.20 1.52 5.08
CA SER A 46 -11.88 2.05 4.77
C SER A 46 -11.08 2.39 6.03
N GLU A 47 -11.52 1.93 7.21
CA GLU A 47 -10.80 2.08 8.47
C GLU A 47 -9.38 1.48 8.36
N GLY A 48 -8.39 2.27 8.75
CA GLY A 48 -6.97 1.91 8.66
C GLY A 48 -6.27 2.32 7.36
N LEU A 49 -6.98 2.87 6.36
CA LEU A 49 -6.35 3.56 5.23
C LEU A 49 -6.19 5.05 5.53
N SER A 50 -4.94 5.54 5.49
CA SER A 50 -4.67 6.97 5.65
C SER A 50 -5.17 7.75 4.43
N HIS A 51 -6.04 8.74 4.68
CA HIS A 51 -6.57 9.63 3.63
C HIS A 51 -5.46 10.41 2.91
N TRP A 52 -4.41 10.82 3.63
CA TRP A 52 -3.24 11.46 3.04
C TRP A 52 -2.46 10.53 2.12
N TRP A 53 -2.30 9.27 2.51
CA TRP A 53 -1.63 8.27 1.67
C TRP A 53 -2.40 8.03 0.37
N VAL A 54 -3.73 7.90 0.46
CA VAL A 54 -4.60 7.72 -0.71
C VAL A 54 -4.53 8.94 -1.62
N LEU A 55 -4.60 10.16 -1.07
CA LEU A 55 -4.51 11.39 -1.83
C LEU A 55 -3.17 11.55 -2.54
N LEU A 56 -2.05 11.42 -1.83
CA LEU A 56 -0.71 11.55 -2.41
C LEU A 56 -0.47 10.51 -3.50
N GLY A 57 -0.92 9.27 -3.29
CA GLY A 57 -0.86 8.23 -4.31
C GLY A 57 -1.76 8.53 -5.52
N ALA A 58 -2.93 9.15 -5.32
CA ALA A 58 -3.82 9.53 -6.40
C ALA A 58 -3.21 10.63 -7.26
N LEU A 59 -2.68 11.69 -6.64
CA LEU A 59 -2.00 12.78 -7.36
C LEU A 59 -0.74 12.29 -8.08
N SER A 60 0.08 11.46 -7.41
CA SER A 60 1.29 10.87 -8.00
C SER A 60 0.95 9.97 -9.20
N SER A 61 -0.10 9.16 -9.12
CA SER A 61 -0.52 8.28 -10.23
C SER A 61 -1.15 9.05 -11.39
N ILE A 62 -1.93 10.11 -11.13
CA ILE A 62 -2.48 11.00 -12.18
C ILE A 62 -1.34 11.68 -12.94
N THR A 63 -0.35 12.21 -12.22
CA THR A 63 0.80 12.89 -12.84
C THR A 63 1.72 11.90 -13.56
N ALA A 64 1.89 10.67 -13.07
CA ALA A 64 2.59 9.60 -13.79
C ALA A 64 1.88 9.20 -15.09
N LEU A 65 0.54 9.05 -15.07
CA LEU A 65 -0.24 8.80 -16.28
C LEU A 65 -0.12 9.96 -17.27
N GLY A 66 -0.24 11.19 -16.77
CA GLY A 66 -0.05 12.40 -17.58
C GLY A 66 1.33 12.45 -18.22
N ASN A 67 2.40 12.14 -17.47
CA ASN A 67 3.77 12.07 -17.99
C ASN A 67 3.87 11.13 -19.20
N ILE A 68 3.45 9.86 -19.06
CA ILE A 68 3.63 8.88 -20.15
C ILE A 68 2.76 9.17 -21.38
N VAL A 69 1.54 9.67 -21.18
CA VAL A 69 0.62 10.01 -22.28
C VAL A 69 1.05 11.29 -22.99
N THR A 70 1.69 12.22 -22.27
CA THR A 70 2.15 13.48 -22.86
C THR A 70 3.51 13.40 -23.51
N LEU A 71 4.29 12.38 -23.19
CA LEU A 71 5.60 12.13 -23.78
C LEU A 71 5.52 12.06 -25.32
N PRO A 72 6.30 12.88 -26.05
CA PRO A 72 6.35 12.85 -27.51
C PRO A 72 6.63 11.47 -28.09
N ALA A 73 7.54 10.70 -27.46
CA ALA A 73 7.85 9.33 -27.86
C ALA A 73 6.60 8.44 -27.85
N SER A 74 5.81 8.44 -26.77
CA SER A 74 4.57 7.66 -26.69
C SER A 74 3.56 8.06 -27.74
N ARG A 75 3.45 9.36 -28.04
CA ARG A 75 2.51 9.85 -29.07
C ARG A 75 2.95 9.44 -30.48
N ALA A 76 4.25 9.48 -30.76
CA ALA A 76 4.80 8.96 -32.00
C ALA A 76 4.55 7.46 -32.14
N ASP A 77 4.70 6.68 -31.07
CA ASP A 77 4.39 5.25 -31.07
C ASP A 77 2.91 4.99 -31.40
N VAL A 78 1.99 5.74 -30.78
CA VAL A 78 0.54 5.67 -31.07
C VAL A 78 0.22 6.09 -32.50
N ALA A 79 0.94 7.06 -33.07
CA ALA A 79 0.77 7.45 -34.47
C ALA A 79 1.20 6.33 -35.43
N CYS A 80 2.31 5.63 -35.15
CA CYS A 80 2.78 4.48 -35.92
C CYS A 80 1.80 3.30 -35.91
N CYS A 81 0.96 3.17 -34.87
CA CYS A 81 -0.03 2.10 -34.77
C CYS A 81 -1.07 2.09 -35.91
N LYS A 82 -1.19 3.16 -36.70
CA LYS A 82 -2.05 3.20 -37.89
C LYS A 82 -1.43 2.46 -39.09
N GLU A 83 -0.12 2.25 -39.09
CA GLU A 83 0.64 1.72 -40.24
C GLU A 83 1.18 0.30 -39.99
N ILE A 84 1.27 -0.14 -38.72
CA ILE A 84 1.81 -1.44 -38.34
C ILE A 84 0.73 -2.45 -37.98
N SER A 85 1.10 -3.74 -37.88
CA SER A 85 0.18 -4.79 -37.46
C SER A 85 -0.28 -4.61 -36.01
N GLY A 86 -1.53 -5.01 -35.71
CA GLY A 86 -2.13 -4.82 -34.38
C GLY A 86 -1.33 -5.47 -33.24
N GLY A 87 -0.73 -6.65 -33.48
CA GLY A 87 0.12 -7.33 -32.49
C GLY A 87 1.42 -6.56 -32.20
N ALA A 88 2.05 -5.98 -33.22
CA ALA A 88 3.24 -5.15 -33.04
C ALA A 88 2.91 -3.85 -32.29
N CYS A 89 1.78 -3.21 -32.62
CA CYS A 89 1.30 -2.04 -31.88
C CYS A 89 1.02 -2.37 -30.40
N ALA A 90 0.35 -3.50 -30.12
CA ALA A 90 0.07 -3.93 -28.75
C ALA A 90 1.36 -4.14 -27.95
N ALA A 91 2.38 -4.75 -28.55
CA ALA A 91 3.69 -4.92 -27.93
C ALA A 91 4.40 -3.58 -27.68
N ALA A 92 4.34 -2.65 -28.64
CA ALA A 92 4.98 -1.33 -28.53
C ALA A 92 4.34 -0.45 -27.45
N LEU A 93 3.02 -0.52 -27.29
CA LEU A 93 2.26 0.26 -26.31
C LEU A 93 2.17 -0.42 -24.93
N LEU A 94 2.76 -1.60 -24.75
CA LEU A 94 2.62 -2.36 -23.52
C LEU A 94 3.16 -1.63 -22.29
N GLY A 95 4.24 -0.85 -22.43
CA GLY A 95 4.74 0.01 -21.35
C GLY A 95 3.80 1.18 -21.00
N VAL A 96 3.07 1.74 -21.99
CA VAL A 96 2.02 2.74 -21.73
C VAL A 96 0.84 2.08 -21.02
N ALA A 97 0.43 0.91 -21.50
CA ALA A 97 -0.64 0.11 -20.89
C ALA A 97 -0.29 -0.27 -19.45
N GLN A 98 0.99 -0.55 -19.15
CA GLN A 98 1.46 -0.88 -17.81
C GLN A 98 1.19 0.25 -16.81
N ILE A 99 1.56 1.50 -17.14
CA ILE A 99 1.28 2.67 -16.29
C ILE A 99 -0.23 2.95 -16.25
N GLY A 100 -0.94 2.79 -17.37
CA GLY A 100 -2.39 2.97 -17.44
C GLY A 100 -3.16 2.00 -16.54
N ILE A 101 -2.83 0.71 -16.57
CA ILE A 101 -3.45 -0.32 -15.73
C ILE A 101 -3.14 -0.06 -14.25
N GLN A 102 -1.89 0.27 -13.92
CA GLN A 102 -1.50 0.67 -12.55
C GLN A 102 -2.37 1.85 -12.04
N TRP A 103 -2.56 2.87 -12.88
CA TRP A 103 -3.41 4.01 -12.56
C TRP A 103 -4.87 3.61 -12.34
N MET A 104 -5.44 2.78 -13.23
CA MET A 104 -6.81 2.27 -13.09
C MET A 104 -7.00 1.50 -11.79
N CYS A 105 -6.08 0.59 -11.48
CA CYS A 105 -6.11 -0.20 -10.26
C CYS A 105 -6.05 0.69 -9.01
N PHE A 106 -5.24 1.75 -9.03
CA PHE A 106 -5.15 2.69 -7.92
C PHE A 106 -6.39 3.59 -7.82
N MET A 107 -6.93 4.10 -8.94
CA MET A 107 -8.18 4.86 -8.94
C MET A 107 -9.37 4.01 -8.47
N PHE A 108 -9.36 2.71 -8.75
CA PHE A 108 -10.33 1.79 -8.18
C PHE A 108 -10.20 1.71 -6.64
N ILE A 109 -8.98 1.76 -6.07
CA ILE A 109 -8.80 1.91 -4.61
C ILE A 109 -9.38 3.23 -4.12
N VAL A 110 -9.10 4.35 -4.80
CA VAL A 110 -9.67 5.67 -4.42
C VAL A 110 -11.20 5.62 -4.43
N MET A 111 -11.79 5.02 -5.46
CA MET A 111 -13.24 4.86 -5.57
C MET A 111 -13.79 4.03 -4.41
N LEU A 112 -13.20 2.87 -4.13
CA LEU A 112 -13.61 2.02 -3.01
C LEU A 112 -13.43 2.75 -1.66
N PHE A 113 -12.35 3.51 -1.51
CA PHE A 113 -12.08 4.33 -0.33
C PHE A 113 -13.19 5.36 -0.10
N LEU A 114 -13.65 6.06 -1.15
CA LEU A 114 -14.72 7.04 -1.05
C LEU A 114 -16.10 6.40 -0.81
N ILE A 115 -16.37 5.23 -1.41
CA ILE A 115 -17.63 4.50 -1.23
C ILE A 115 -17.76 3.92 0.19
N PHE A 116 -16.70 3.26 0.67
CA PHE A 116 -16.67 2.63 2.00
C PHE A 116 -16.04 3.54 3.05
N PHE A 117 -16.02 4.85 2.82
CA PHE A 117 -15.55 5.80 3.80
C PHE A 117 -16.55 5.84 4.96
N PRO A 118 -16.14 5.63 6.23
CA PRO A 118 -17.09 5.49 7.31
C PRO A 118 -17.78 6.83 7.60
N ALA A 119 -18.97 7.03 7.04
CA ALA A 119 -19.86 8.11 7.44
C ALA A 119 -20.48 7.74 8.79
N LYS A 120 -19.96 8.35 9.87
CA LYS A 120 -20.35 8.22 11.28
C LYS A 120 -21.62 7.38 11.54
N GLN A 121 -21.47 6.28 12.27
CA GLN A 121 -22.57 5.56 12.88
C GLN A 121 -23.24 6.47 13.93
N GLU A 122 -24.56 6.63 13.83
CA GLU A 122 -25.40 7.47 14.70
C GLU A 122 -25.31 7.01 16.17
N GLN A 123 -24.37 7.55 16.94
CA GLN A 123 -24.38 7.47 18.41
C GLN A 123 -23.35 8.45 19.02
N ASP A 124 -23.54 9.74 18.75
CA ASP A 124 -23.38 10.81 19.77
C ASP A 124 -23.59 12.18 19.13
N SER A 125 -24.72 12.78 19.52
CA SER A 125 -25.35 13.98 18.95
C SER A 125 -24.87 15.29 19.59
N ARG A 126 -23.59 15.41 19.98
CA ARG A 126 -23.10 16.59 20.74
C ARG A 126 -21.74 17.18 20.35
N SER A 127 -21.19 16.91 19.16
CA SER A 127 -19.98 17.60 18.69
C SER A 127 -20.16 18.31 17.33
N PRO A 128 -19.89 19.63 17.22
CA PRO A 128 -20.19 20.45 16.03
C PRO A 128 -19.17 20.36 14.88
N THR A 129 -18.44 19.26 14.74
CA THR A 129 -17.50 19.07 13.62
C THR A 129 -17.33 17.59 13.35
N ALA A 130 -17.88 17.09 12.24
CA ALA A 130 -17.55 15.78 11.68
C ALA A 130 -16.27 15.93 10.85
N PRO A 131 -15.07 15.65 11.39
CA PRO A 131 -13.80 15.86 10.68
C PRO A 131 -13.70 14.87 9.52
N HIS A 132 -14.20 13.65 9.72
CA HIS A 132 -14.03 12.54 8.79
C HIS A 132 -14.70 12.77 7.42
N ARG A 133 -15.94 13.30 7.37
CA ARG A 133 -16.61 13.56 6.08
C ARG A 133 -15.89 14.62 5.25
N ARG A 134 -15.22 15.57 5.91
CA ARG A 134 -14.41 16.60 5.23
C ARG A 134 -13.20 15.97 4.56
N ASP A 135 -12.57 14.97 5.19
CA ASP A 135 -11.41 14.27 4.63
C ASP A 135 -11.79 13.52 3.34
N ALA A 136 -12.91 12.80 3.32
CA ALA A 136 -13.39 12.12 2.11
C ALA A 136 -13.70 13.11 0.98
N ILE A 137 -14.38 14.23 1.30
CA ILE A 137 -14.68 15.28 0.32
C ILE A 137 -13.38 15.92 -0.19
N LEU A 138 -12.40 16.16 0.67
CA LEU A 138 -11.10 16.69 0.30
C LEU A 138 -10.37 15.73 -0.63
N VAL A 139 -10.30 14.44 -0.29
CA VAL A 139 -9.66 13.42 -1.14
C VAL A 139 -10.34 13.35 -2.50
N GLY A 140 -11.66 13.26 -2.53
CA GLY A 140 -12.43 13.15 -3.78
C GLY A 140 -12.31 14.40 -4.65
N SER A 141 -12.52 15.58 -4.07
CA SER A 141 -12.45 16.85 -4.81
C SER A 141 -11.05 17.19 -5.29
N ALA A 142 -10.01 16.98 -4.47
CA ALA A 142 -8.63 17.21 -4.86
C ALA A 142 -8.17 16.22 -5.95
N THR A 143 -8.57 14.95 -5.84
CA THR A 143 -8.27 13.93 -6.88
C THR A 143 -8.95 14.29 -8.21
N LEU A 144 -10.23 14.66 -8.16
CA LEU A 144 -10.97 15.07 -9.35
C LEU A 144 -10.38 16.34 -9.98
N LEU A 145 -10.05 17.34 -9.16
CA LEU A 145 -9.41 18.57 -9.63
C LEU A 145 -8.06 18.28 -10.27
N ALA A 146 -7.22 17.45 -9.64
CA ALA A 146 -5.91 17.06 -10.18
C ALA A 146 -6.07 16.33 -11.53
N LEU A 147 -7.06 15.44 -11.66
CA LEU A 147 -7.35 14.73 -12.90
C LEU A 147 -7.77 15.70 -14.01
N LEU A 148 -8.70 16.62 -13.71
CA LEU A 148 -9.20 17.60 -14.66
C LEU A 148 -8.10 18.58 -15.09
N VAL A 149 -7.36 19.16 -14.14
CA VAL A 149 -6.27 20.10 -14.43
C VAL A 149 -5.19 19.41 -15.25
N THR A 150 -4.73 18.23 -14.83
CA THR A 150 -3.70 17.49 -15.57
C THR A 150 -4.20 17.14 -16.97
N GLY A 151 -5.44 16.65 -17.10
CA GLY A 151 -6.04 16.27 -18.38
C GLY A 151 -6.23 17.45 -19.33
N ILE A 152 -6.82 18.54 -18.87
CA ILE A 152 -7.10 19.74 -19.67
C ILE A 152 -5.79 20.41 -20.12
N VAL A 153 -4.83 20.62 -19.20
CA VAL A 153 -3.54 21.23 -19.56
C VAL A 153 -2.78 20.32 -20.52
N SER A 154 -2.78 19.01 -20.28
CA SER A 154 -2.17 18.04 -21.19
C SER A 154 -2.78 18.13 -22.58
N LEU A 155 -4.11 18.08 -22.69
CA LEU A 155 -4.83 18.15 -23.96
C LEU A 155 -4.58 19.47 -24.69
N ALA A 156 -4.65 20.60 -23.98
CA ALA A 156 -4.39 21.93 -24.53
C ALA A 156 -2.96 22.02 -25.10
N LEU A 157 -1.95 21.50 -24.38
CA LEU A 157 -0.58 21.47 -24.86
C LEU A 157 -0.39 20.51 -26.04
N VAL A 158 -1.07 19.36 -26.07
CA VAL A 158 -1.05 18.45 -27.24
C VAL A 158 -1.56 19.18 -28.48
N ALA A 159 -2.70 19.86 -28.34
CA ALA A 159 -3.43 20.44 -29.47
C ALA A 159 -2.81 21.75 -29.98
N ALA A 160 -2.42 22.65 -29.07
CA ALA A 160 -1.96 23.99 -29.43
C ALA A 160 -0.44 24.10 -29.54
N TYR A 161 0.33 23.36 -28.72
CA TYR A 161 1.78 23.54 -28.60
C TYR A 161 2.54 22.21 -28.46
N PRO A 162 2.53 21.35 -29.51
CA PRO A 162 3.16 20.03 -29.45
C PRO A 162 4.66 20.09 -29.06
N GLN A 163 5.36 21.17 -29.42
CA GLN A 163 6.76 21.39 -29.11
C GLN A 163 7.06 21.53 -27.60
N ARG A 164 6.06 21.89 -26.78
CA ARG A 164 6.23 22.08 -25.31
C ARG A 164 5.92 20.81 -24.52
N THR A 165 5.51 19.73 -25.18
CA THR A 165 4.93 18.56 -24.50
C THR A 165 5.98 17.69 -23.80
N GLN A 166 7.23 17.71 -24.26
CA GLN A 166 8.36 17.12 -23.54
C GLN A 166 8.56 17.78 -22.16
N ALA A 167 8.65 19.10 -22.12
CA ALA A 167 8.85 19.84 -20.88
C ALA A 167 7.69 19.62 -19.90
N TRP A 168 6.46 19.56 -20.41
CA TRP A 168 5.29 19.24 -19.60
C TRP A 168 5.34 17.81 -19.04
N ALA A 169 5.72 16.82 -19.85
CA ALA A 169 5.93 15.46 -19.37
C ALA A 169 6.98 15.43 -18.25
N ASP A 170 8.11 16.12 -18.43
CA ASP A 170 9.18 16.17 -17.43
C ASP A 170 8.73 16.82 -16.11
N VAL A 171 7.93 17.88 -16.17
CA VAL A 171 7.30 18.49 -15.00
C VAL A 171 6.39 17.49 -14.29
N LEU A 172 5.51 16.80 -15.02
CA LEU A 172 4.60 15.82 -14.44
C LEU A 172 5.33 14.62 -13.80
N GLY A 173 6.38 14.10 -14.45
CA GLY A 173 7.19 13.02 -13.91
C GLY A 173 7.93 13.45 -12.64
N SER A 174 8.46 14.69 -12.63
CA SER A 174 9.11 15.27 -11.45
C SER A 174 8.14 15.45 -10.29
N ILE A 175 6.94 15.98 -10.54
CA ILE A 175 5.89 16.11 -9.53
C ILE A 175 5.52 14.74 -8.96
N SER A 176 5.37 13.72 -9.82
CA SER A 176 5.07 12.35 -9.38
C SER A 176 6.15 11.80 -8.44
N GLY A 177 7.43 12.02 -8.76
CA GLY A 177 8.56 11.64 -7.92
C GLY A 177 8.62 12.37 -6.58
N VAL A 178 8.34 13.68 -6.57
CA VAL A 178 8.27 14.47 -5.33
C VAL A 178 7.13 13.99 -4.43
N LEU A 179 5.95 13.78 -5.00
CA LEU A 179 4.81 13.24 -4.26
C LEU A 179 5.09 11.86 -3.69
N ALA A 180 5.80 11.01 -4.43
CA ALA A 180 6.24 9.71 -3.93
C ALA A 180 7.21 9.85 -2.75
N MET A 181 8.19 10.77 -2.81
CA MET A 181 9.08 11.04 -1.68
C MET A 181 8.30 11.50 -0.44
N ILE A 182 7.35 12.43 -0.61
CA ILE A 182 6.47 12.90 0.47
C ILE A 182 5.64 11.76 1.05
N GLN A 183 5.27 10.76 0.25
CA GLN A 183 4.52 9.59 0.71
C GLN A 183 5.40 8.61 1.52
N TYR A 184 6.60 8.27 1.02
CA TYR A 184 7.42 7.22 1.60
C TYR A 184 8.35 7.69 2.73
N VAL A 185 8.89 8.91 2.66
CA VAL A 185 9.86 9.41 3.66
C VAL A 185 9.26 9.48 5.08
N PRO A 186 8.05 10.04 5.30
CA PRO A 186 7.44 10.04 6.62
C PRO A 186 7.19 8.63 7.15
N GLN A 187 6.82 7.69 6.26
CA GLN A 187 6.64 6.29 6.62
C GLN A 187 7.96 5.65 7.06
N ILE A 188 9.07 5.94 6.37
CA ILE A 188 10.43 5.49 6.76
C ILE A 188 10.77 6.01 8.14
N TYR A 189 10.63 7.33 8.35
CA TYR A 189 10.95 7.97 9.61
C TYR A 189 10.13 7.39 10.78
N HIS A 190 8.82 7.25 10.58
CA HIS A 190 7.92 6.71 11.59
C HIS A 190 8.23 5.24 11.90
N THR A 191 8.48 4.43 10.88
CA THR A 191 8.87 3.01 11.05
C THR A 191 10.19 2.88 11.82
N TYR A 192 11.16 3.75 11.53
CA TYR A 192 12.43 3.79 12.24
C TYR A 192 12.26 4.19 13.72
N ARG A 193 11.37 5.14 14.02
CA ARG A 193 11.18 5.66 15.39
C ARG A 193 10.35 4.77 16.30
N LEU A 194 9.34 4.08 15.77
CA LEU A 194 8.41 3.29 16.58
C LEU A 194 8.80 1.81 16.72
N SER A 195 9.78 1.31 15.96
CA SER A 195 10.27 -0.08 16.00
C SER A 195 9.18 -1.17 15.81
N ASP A 196 7.97 -0.77 15.44
CA ASP A 196 6.82 -1.66 15.28
C ASP A 196 6.56 -1.92 13.80
N ILE A 197 6.84 -3.14 13.36
CA ILE A 197 6.48 -3.58 12.02
C ILE A 197 5.22 -4.42 12.10
N LYS A 198 4.17 -3.99 11.41
CA LYS A 198 3.05 -4.86 11.10
C LYS A 198 3.46 -5.88 10.03
N SER A 199 3.36 -7.16 10.37
CA SER A 199 3.75 -8.30 9.53
C SER A 199 3.15 -8.31 8.11
N LEU A 200 1.99 -7.68 7.91
CA LEU A 200 1.30 -7.61 6.62
C LEU A 200 2.05 -6.78 5.55
N SER A 201 2.96 -5.86 5.95
CA SER A 201 3.69 -4.98 5.03
C SER A 201 4.93 -5.63 4.38
N ILE A 202 5.50 -6.67 5.00
CA ILE A 202 6.77 -7.26 4.55
C ILE A 202 6.58 -8.05 3.26
N ALA A 203 5.52 -8.87 3.19
CA ALA A 203 5.26 -9.75 2.06
C ALA A 203 4.97 -8.97 0.76
N THR A 204 4.20 -7.89 0.85
CA THR A 204 3.89 -7.05 -0.31
C THR A 204 5.10 -6.23 -0.75
N MET A 205 5.91 -5.73 0.20
CA MET A 205 7.13 -4.97 -0.13
C MET A 205 8.22 -5.84 -0.78
N LEU A 206 8.35 -7.11 -0.38
CA LEU A 206 9.30 -8.06 -0.99
C LEU A 206 9.04 -8.27 -2.48
N ILE A 207 7.78 -8.25 -2.91
CA ILE A 207 7.41 -8.40 -4.33
C ILE A 207 7.51 -7.04 -5.04
N GLN A 208 7.07 -5.96 -4.39
CA GLN A 208 6.99 -4.63 -5.02
C GLN A 208 8.36 -3.99 -5.27
N ALA A 209 9.30 -4.05 -4.32
CA ALA A 209 10.60 -3.39 -4.45
C ALA A 209 11.39 -3.88 -5.70
N PRO A 210 11.62 -5.19 -5.92
CA PRO A 210 12.28 -5.65 -7.14
C PRO A 210 11.42 -5.40 -8.39
N GLY A 211 10.09 -5.48 -8.28
CA GLY A 211 9.16 -5.15 -9.35
C GLY A 211 9.30 -3.71 -9.84
N ALA A 212 9.52 -2.74 -8.93
CA ALA A 212 9.71 -1.33 -9.27
C ALA A 212 10.98 -1.09 -10.11
N PHE A 213 12.08 -1.79 -9.80
CA PHE A 213 13.30 -1.71 -10.60
C PHE A 213 13.15 -2.37 -11.97
N LEU A 214 12.48 -3.53 -12.05
CA LEU A 214 12.18 -4.16 -13.33
C LEU A 214 11.24 -3.29 -14.18
N PHE A 215 10.30 -2.60 -13.56
CA PHE A 215 9.43 -1.65 -14.23
C PHE A 215 10.20 -0.43 -14.75
N ALA A 216 11.07 0.17 -13.93
CA ALA A 216 11.94 1.25 -14.37
C ALA A 216 12.81 0.81 -15.57
N PHE A 217 13.37 -0.39 -15.50
CA PHE A 217 14.18 -0.96 -16.58
C PHE A 217 13.36 -1.18 -17.87
N SER A 218 12.15 -1.74 -17.78
CA SER A 218 11.30 -1.94 -18.96
C SER A 218 10.93 -0.61 -19.64
N LEU A 219 10.68 0.43 -18.83
CA LEU A 219 10.40 1.77 -19.34
C LEU A 219 11.65 2.40 -19.96
N TRP A 220 12.82 2.29 -19.34
CA TRP A 220 14.08 2.78 -19.90
C TRP A 220 14.38 2.12 -21.25
N GLN A 221 14.18 0.80 -21.39
CA GLN A 221 14.34 0.11 -22.67
C GLN A 221 13.37 0.61 -23.76
N ARG A 222 12.20 1.12 -23.36
CA ARG A 222 11.18 1.63 -24.29
C ARG A 222 11.43 3.08 -24.71
N VAL A 223 11.64 3.99 -23.75
CA VAL A 223 11.70 5.44 -23.99
C VAL A 223 13.11 6.02 -23.96
N GLY A 224 14.11 5.24 -23.57
CA GLY A 224 15.50 5.65 -23.50
C GLY A 224 15.76 6.80 -22.52
N TRP A 225 16.80 7.58 -22.81
CA TRP A 225 17.20 8.74 -22.00
C TRP A 225 16.27 9.94 -22.15
N GLU A 226 15.62 10.10 -23.30
CA GLU A 226 14.66 11.19 -23.54
C GLU A 226 13.43 11.09 -22.63
N GLY A 227 13.07 9.88 -22.20
CA GLY A 227 11.99 9.64 -21.24
C GLY A 227 12.45 9.46 -19.80
N TRP A 228 13.55 10.10 -19.38
CA TRP A 228 14.10 10.00 -18.02
C TRP A 228 13.04 10.18 -16.92
N SER A 229 12.16 11.17 -17.09
CA SER A 229 11.11 11.52 -16.13
C SER A 229 10.06 10.42 -15.95
N THR A 230 9.93 9.51 -16.93
CA THR A 230 9.01 8.37 -16.90
C THR A 230 9.56 7.20 -16.11
N TRP A 231 10.85 6.85 -16.24
CA TRP A 231 11.41 5.68 -15.57
C TRP A 231 12.09 6.01 -14.23
N LEU A 232 12.66 7.21 -14.10
CA LEU A 232 13.42 7.61 -12.89
C LEU A 232 12.53 7.65 -11.64
N VAL A 233 11.27 8.07 -11.79
CA VAL A 233 10.29 8.05 -10.69
C VAL A 233 10.17 6.66 -10.06
N TYR A 234 10.20 5.61 -10.88
CA TYR A 234 10.10 4.23 -10.41
C TYR A 234 11.39 3.77 -9.72
N VAL A 235 12.57 4.22 -10.19
CA VAL A 235 13.84 3.99 -9.49
C VAL A 235 13.81 4.63 -8.10
N VAL A 236 13.41 5.91 -8.01
CA VAL A 236 13.30 6.63 -6.74
C VAL A 236 12.33 5.91 -5.81
N THR A 237 11.15 5.52 -6.30
CA THR A 237 10.18 4.77 -5.48
C THR A 237 10.72 3.41 -5.04
N GLY A 238 11.44 2.70 -5.91
CA GLY A 238 12.03 1.40 -5.61
C GLY A 238 13.12 1.49 -4.55
N LEU A 239 13.93 2.55 -4.57
CA LEU A 239 14.92 2.82 -3.52
C LEU A 239 14.26 3.10 -2.17
N LEU A 240 13.23 3.96 -2.14
CA LEU A 240 12.48 4.27 -0.92
C LEU A 240 11.78 3.03 -0.36
N GLN A 241 11.16 2.22 -1.22
CA GLN A 241 10.57 0.94 -0.84
C GLN A 241 11.62 -0.06 -0.37
N GLY A 242 12.80 -0.08 -0.99
CA GLY A 242 13.94 -0.92 -0.58
C GLY A 242 14.46 -0.57 0.82
N VAL A 243 14.55 0.72 1.16
CA VAL A 243 14.91 1.17 2.51
C VAL A 243 13.86 0.72 3.52
N LEU A 244 12.57 0.89 3.22
CA LEU A 244 11.48 0.40 4.07
C LEU A 244 11.55 -1.11 4.27
N LEU A 245 11.79 -1.86 3.20
CA LEU A 245 11.94 -3.31 3.26
C LEU A 245 13.15 -3.71 4.12
N GLY A 246 14.29 -3.02 3.99
CA GLY A 246 15.48 -3.25 4.81
C GLY A 246 15.20 -3.04 6.30
N LEU A 247 14.54 -1.94 6.66
CA LEU A 247 14.09 -1.69 8.04
C LEU A 247 13.10 -2.77 8.51
N ALA A 248 12.20 -3.19 7.64
CA ALA A 248 11.20 -4.20 7.96
C ALA A 248 11.83 -5.59 8.18
N VAL A 249 12.82 -5.97 7.39
CA VAL A 249 13.58 -7.20 7.62
C VAL A 249 14.38 -7.09 8.92
N TYR A 250 15.01 -5.95 9.17
CA TYR A 250 15.80 -5.70 10.37
C TYR A 250 14.99 -5.91 11.66
N PHE A 251 13.87 -5.19 11.88
CA PHE A 251 13.13 -5.41 13.14
C PHE A 251 12.39 -6.75 13.17
N HIS A 252 12.03 -7.33 12.02
CA HIS A 252 11.45 -8.69 12.02
C HIS A 252 12.44 -9.72 12.59
N VAL A 253 13.70 -9.64 12.17
CA VAL A 253 14.77 -10.50 12.71
C VAL A 253 15.04 -10.20 14.18
N THR A 254 15.12 -8.92 14.57
CA THR A 254 15.38 -8.51 15.95
C THR A 254 14.27 -8.97 16.90
N ASN A 255 13.00 -8.74 16.56
CA ASN A 255 11.86 -9.17 17.39
C ASN A 255 11.73 -10.70 17.47
N ARG A 256 12.09 -11.41 16.40
CA ARG A 256 12.13 -12.88 16.41
C ARG A 256 13.23 -13.42 17.31
N LYS A 257 14.40 -12.77 17.34
CA LYS A 257 15.50 -13.11 18.26
C LYS A 257 15.10 -12.86 19.71
N ALA A 258 14.46 -11.73 20.00
CA ALA A 258 13.96 -11.41 21.34
C ALA A 258 12.90 -12.41 21.85
N ARG A 259 11.95 -12.82 21.01
CA ARG A 259 10.97 -13.87 21.39
C ARG A 259 11.63 -15.21 21.66
N LYS A 260 12.59 -15.62 20.83
CA LYS A 260 13.32 -16.88 21.05
C LYS A 260 14.14 -16.89 22.33
N ALA A 261 14.81 -15.78 22.66
CA ALA A 261 15.53 -15.67 23.93
C ALA A 261 14.58 -15.82 25.13
N HIS A 262 13.38 -15.24 25.06
CA HIS A 262 12.37 -15.36 26.11
C HIS A 262 11.78 -16.79 26.24
N ASP A 263 11.67 -17.52 25.14
CA ASP A 263 11.25 -18.93 25.12
C ASP A 263 12.37 -19.86 25.66
N ASP A 264 13.64 -19.59 25.34
CA ASP A 264 14.82 -20.33 25.84
C ASP A 264 15.06 -20.08 27.35
N ASP A 265 14.90 -18.83 27.81
CA ASP A 265 14.99 -18.49 29.24
C ASP A 265 13.84 -19.11 30.06
N GLY A 266 12.63 -19.21 29.48
CA GLY A 266 11.50 -19.89 30.10
C GLY A 266 11.70 -21.41 30.21
N PHE A 267 12.38 -22.02 29.24
CA PHE A 267 12.75 -23.43 29.28
C PHE A 267 13.90 -23.71 30.27
N PHE A 268 14.86 -22.79 30.39
CA PHE A 268 15.95 -22.90 31.37
C PHE A 268 15.46 -22.65 32.81
N SER A 269 14.52 -21.73 33.04
CA SER A 269 13.90 -21.53 34.36
C SER A 269 13.09 -22.75 34.81
N ALA A 270 12.39 -23.43 33.89
CA ALA A 270 11.63 -24.64 34.20
C ALA A 270 12.51 -25.89 34.48
N THR A 271 13.79 -25.86 34.11
CA THR A 271 14.74 -26.96 34.35
C THR A 271 15.64 -26.73 35.56
N VAL A 272 15.65 -25.52 36.13
CA VAL A 272 16.45 -25.17 37.32
C VAL A 272 15.63 -25.27 38.62
N ASP A 273 14.30 -25.32 38.55
CA ASP A 273 13.42 -25.51 39.72
C ASP A 273 13.25 -26.99 40.16
N ASP A 274 13.93 -27.96 39.53
CA ASP A 274 13.79 -29.39 39.83
C ASP A 274 15.00 -29.99 40.59
N VAL A 275 15.82 -29.16 41.24
CA VAL A 275 16.93 -29.62 42.08
C VAL A 275 16.81 -29.05 43.49
N ASP A 276 15.81 -29.53 44.23
CA ASP A 276 15.87 -29.58 45.70
C ASP A 276 14.91 -30.68 46.26
N GLY A 277 15.50 -31.82 46.64
CA GLY A 277 15.18 -32.49 47.90
C GLY A 277 13.92 -33.35 48.07
N ALA A 278 14.10 -34.67 47.91
CA ALA A 278 13.61 -35.76 48.78
C ALA A 278 12.16 -36.30 48.68
N ALA A 279 12.05 -37.35 47.84
CA ALA A 279 11.60 -38.72 48.16
C ALA A 279 10.20 -38.97 48.76
N VAL A 280 9.30 -39.60 47.98
CA VAL A 280 8.62 -40.88 48.32
C VAL A 280 8.22 -41.64 47.04
N GLY A 281 8.65 -42.91 46.95
CA GLY A 281 7.84 -44.04 46.44
C GLY A 281 7.60 -44.18 44.94
N ALA A 282 8.34 -45.08 44.33
CA ALA A 282 8.10 -45.63 43.00
C ALA A 282 6.76 -46.40 42.89
N GLU A 283 6.10 -46.32 41.73
CA GLU A 283 5.68 -47.50 40.96
C GLU A 283 5.15 -47.10 39.56
N ASP A 284 5.88 -47.61 38.58
CA ASP A 284 5.53 -48.15 37.26
C ASP A 284 4.72 -47.38 36.19
N VAL A 285 5.08 -47.78 34.97
CA VAL A 285 4.93 -47.15 33.66
C VAL A 285 3.58 -47.49 32.99
N ASP A 286 3.13 -46.58 32.13
CA ASP A 286 2.66 -46.83 30.75
C ASP A 286 1.20 -46.59 30.33
N GLU A 287 1.14 -46.23 29.05
CA GLU A 287 0.15 -45.69 28.15
C GLU A 287 -1.22 -46.40 28.04
N ARG A 288 -2.22 -45.57 27.67
CA ARG A 288 -3.54 -45.90 27.12
C ARG A 288 -4.51 -46.61 28.07
N THR A 289 -5.61 -45.93 28.43
CA THR A 289 -6.98 -46.31 28.02
C THR A 289 -8.03 -45.34 28.58
N ALA A 290 -9.08 -45.18 27.78
CA ALA A 290 -10.20 -44.27 27.92
C ALA A 290 -11.36 -44.81 28.79
N LEU A 291 -12.42 -43.97 28.88
CA LEU A 291 -13.85 -44.29 28.83
C LEU A 291 -14.74 -44.06 30.09
N LEU A 292 -15.70 -43.13 29.86
CA LEU A 292 -17.14 -43.20 30.13
C LEU A 292 -17.67 -42.93 31.56
N SER A 293 -18.69 -42.07 31.65
CA SER A 293 -20.09 -42.55 31.70
C SER A 293 -21.11 -41.40 31.65
N ASN A 294 -22.30 -41.70 31.14
CA ASN A 294 -23.32 -40.82 30.60
C ASN A 294 -24.68 -41.01 31.34
N GLY A 295 -25.46 -39.93 31.52
CA GLY A 295 -26.93 -39.91 31.76
C GLY A 295 -27.39 -39.92 33.23
N ARG A 296 -28.45 -39.23 33.69
CA ARG A 296 -29.73 -38.80 33.06
C ARG A 296 -30.52 -37.79 33.97
N LYS A 297 -31.30 -36.89 33.32
CA LYS A 297 -32.64 -36.29 33.68
C LYS A 297 -32.84 -35.34 34.90
N GLY A 298 -33.36 -34.13 34.60
CA GLY A 298 -34.58 -33.59 35.27
C GLY A 298 -34.64 -32.10 35.69
N SER A 299 -35.44 -31.29 34.96
CA SER A 299 -36.25 -30.14 35.39
C SER A 299 -35.69 -28.69 35.53
N THR A 300 -36.05 -27.86 34.54
CA THR A 300 -36.64 -26.50 34.55
C THR A 300 -36.39 -25.48 35.68
N LYS A 301 -35.76 -24.32 35.34
CA LYS A 301 -36.25 -22.95 35.67
C LYS A 301 -35.48 -21.85 34.91
N SER A 302 -36.22 -20.83 34.46
CA SER A 302 -35.80 -19.71 33.60
C SER A 302 -35.19 -18.50 34.34
N ARG A 303 -34.43 -17.69 33.57
CA ARG A 303 -34.03 -16.24 33.69
C ARG A 303 -32.50 -16.00 33.88
N PRO A 304 -31.99 -14.83 33.46
CA PRO A 304 -31.64 -14.44 32.09
C PRO A 304 -30.11 -14.44 31.85
N ILE A 305 -29.69 -14.63 30.60
CA ILE A 305 -28.29 -14.55 30.19
C ILE A 305 -27.86 -13.07 30.22
N THR A 306 -26.98 -12.74 31.16
CA THR A 306 -26.16 -11.52 31.08
C THR A 306 -25.04 -11.83 30.09
N SER A 307 -25.14 -11.31 28.87
CA SER A 307 -24.06 -11.44 27.88
C SER A 307 -22.89 -10.58 28.35
N THR A 308 -21.87 -11.24 28.89
CA THR A 308 -20.59 -10.63 29.25
C THR A 308 -20.03 -9.89 28.04
N GLN A 309 -19.86 -8.58 28.19
CA GLN A 309 -19.10 -7.70 27.29
C GLN A 309 -17.73 -8.33 27.01
N ARG A 310 -17.57 -8.96 25.84
CA ARG A 310 -16.27 -9.47 25.38
C ARG A 310 -15.98 -9.11 23.92
N SER A 311 -16.52 -7.99 23.43
CA SER A 311 -16.25 -7.48 22.08
C SER A 311 -15.63 -6.08 22.01
N ASP A 312 -15.71 -5.25 23.05
CA ASP A 312 -15.22 -3.87 22.95
C ASP A 312 -13.70 -3.71 23.11
N ALA A 313 -13.05 -4.58 23.90
CA ALA A 313 -11.60 -4.47 24.13
C ALA A 313 -10.78 -4.87 22.89
N SER A 314 -11.22 -5.88 22.15
CA SER A 314 -10.56 -6.36 20.93
C SER A 314 -10.73 -5.37 19.77
N GLN A 315 -11.90 -4.72 19.64
CA GLN A 315 -12.12 -3.66 18.64
C GLN A 315 -11.37 -2.37 18.97
N ARG A 316 -11.27 -1.97 20.25
CA ARG A 316 -10.42 -0.84 20.67
C ARG A 316 -8.93 -1.07 20.39
N GLN A 317 -8.46 -2.30 20.51
CA GLN A 317 -7.08 -2.65 20.18
C GLN A 317 -6.80 -2.57 18.66
N LEU A 318 -7.79 -2.87 17.81
CA LEU A 318 -7.68 -2.72 16.35
C LEU A 318 -7.81 -1.27 15.87
N GLY A 319 -8.52 -0.39 16.59
CA GLY A 319 -8.62 1.04 16.28
C GLY A 319 -7.32 1.82 16.55
N MET A 320 -6.56 1.45 17.56
CA MET A 320 -5.24 2.04 17.83
C MET A 320 -4.16 1.59 16.84
N LEU A 321 -4.41 0.55 16.03
CA LEU A 321 -3.42 0.07 15.07
C LEU A 321 -3.08 1.12 13.99
N TYR A 322 -3.89 2.14 13.69
CA TYR A 322 -3.61 3.11 12.61
C TYR A 322 -3.66 4.60 13.00
N ALA A 323 -3.60 4.92 14.30
CA ALA A 323 -3.46 6.31 14.73
C ALA A 323 -1.99 6.76 14.62
N ALA A 324 -1.62 7.37 13.50
CA ALA A 324 -0.40 8.17 13.41
C ALA A 324 -0.73 9.62 13.80
N THR A 325 -0.97 9.86 15.10
CA THR A 325 -0.87 11.19 15.73
C THR A 325 -0.48 11.01 17.20
N PRO A 326 0.45 11.82 17.73
CA PRO A 326 0.81 11.77 19.15
C PRO A 326 -0.34 12.36 20.00
N PRO A 327 -0.49 11.95 21.27
CA PRO A 327 -1.41 12.63 22.19
C PRO A 327 -0.94 14.07 22.41
N GLU A 328 -1.84 15.05 22.31
CA GLU A 328 -1.57 16.42 22.74
C GLU A 328 -1.23 16.43 24.24
N HIS A 329 -0.11 17.04 24.59
CA HIS A 329 0.28 17.21 25.98
C HIS A 329 -0.49 18.42 26.52
N ASP A 330 -1.56 18.15 27.25
CA ASP A 330 -2.35 19.14 27.99
C ASP A 330 -1.40 19.90 28.93
N SER A 331 -1.09 21.15 28.55
CA SER A 331 -0.15 22.02 29.25
C SER A 331 -0.91 23.11 29.99
N ASP A 332 -1.87 22.73 30.84
CA ASP A 332 -2.52 23.66 31.76
C ASP A 332 -2.63 23.04 33.15
N ARG A 333 -1.54 23.14 33.91
CA ARG A 333 -1.59 23.04 35.37
C ARG A 333 -0.63 24.04 35.99
N SER A 334 -0.95 25.33 35.83
CA SER A 334 -0.36 26.37 36.68
C SER A 334 -1.23 26.61 37.92
N SER A 335 -0.56 26.56 39.07
CA SER A 335 -0.85 27.25 40.33
C SER A 335 -2.24 27.11 40.96
N SER A 336 -2.33 26.23 41.97
CA SER A 336 -3.00 26.59 43.22
C SER A 336 -2.15 26.10 44.38
N GLY A 337 -1.12 26.88 44.69
CA GLY A 337 -0.42 26.82 45.97
C GLY A 337 -1.28 27.53 47.00
N ARG A 338 -1.90 26.76 47.89
CA ARG A 338 -2.66 27.26 49.03
C ARG A 338 -1.70 27.23 50.23
N GLY A 339 -1.22 28.41 50.65
CA GLY A 339 -0.59 28.65 51.94
C GLY A 339 -1.40 29.72 52.69
N PRO A 340 -1.57 29.60 54.02
CA PRO A 340 -2.43 30.46 54.84
C PRO A 340 -1.96 31.92 54.92
#